data_AF-A0A1W5XW19-F1
#
_entry.id   AF-A0A1W5XW19-F1
#
_cell.length_a   1.000
_cell.length_b   1.000
_cell.length_c   1.000
_cell.angle_alpha   90.00
_cell.angle_beta   90.00
_cell.angle_gamma   90.00
#
_symmetry.space_group_name_H-M   'P 1'
#
loop_
_entity.id
_entity.type
_entity.pdbx_description
1 polymer ?
#
loop_
_entity_poly.entity_id
_entity_poly.type
_entity_poly.pdbx_seq_one_letter_code
_entity_poly.pdbx_strand_id
1 'polypeptide(L)' 'MKPVTNGIRATSIEGAVWRKSGRSNPSGNCVELAVLSDGGVAVRNSRFTSGPALVYTRDEMAAFVQGAKDGDFDDLVKRV' A
#
# COMPACT_ATOMS: atom_id res chain seq x y z
N MET A 1 17.40 -10.73 9.88
CA MET A 1 16.56 -9.68 9.25
C MET A 1 15.84 -8.91 10.35
N LYS A 2 15.72 -7.57 10.21
CA LYS A 2 14.91 -6.79 11.15
C LYS A 2 13.43 -7.07 10.86
N PRO A 3 12.59 -7.24 11.90
CA PRO A 3 11.16 -7.43 11.69
C PRO A 3 10.55 -6.23 10.98
N VAL A 4 9.74 -6.48 9.97
CA VAL A 4 8.99 -5.45 9.24
C VAL A 4 7.71 -5.16 10.02
N THR A 5 7.71 -4.06 10.75
CA THR A 5 6.57 -3.65 11.58
C THR A 5 5.82 -2.49 10.96
N ASN A 6 4.55 -2.32 11.31
CA ASN A 6 3.76 -1.18 10.86
C ASN A 6 4.43 0.15 11.29
N GLY A 7 4.55 1.10 10.36
CA GLY A 7 5.24 2.38 10.56
C GLY A 7 6.74 2.37 10.25
N ILE A 8 7.30 1.23 9.83
CA ILE A 8 8.70 1.14 9.39
C ILE A 8 9.00 2.10 8.23
N ARG A 9 10.24 2.58 8.12
CA ARG A 9 10.67 3.37 6.96
C ARG A 9 10.59 2.51 5.70
N ALA A 10 9.89 2.98 4.66
CA ALA A 10 9.68 2.19 3.45
C ALA A 10 10.98 1.78 2.75
N THR A 11 12.03 2.62 2.83
CA THR A 11 13.36 2.31 2.25
C THR A 11 14.17 1.29 3.03
N SER A 12 13.79 0.94 4.27
CA SER A 12 14.46 -0.12 5.04
C SER A 12 13.81 -1.50 4.86
N ILE A 13 12.75 -1.61 4.06
CA ILE A 13 12.16 -2.90 3.70
C ILE A 13 12.97 -3.51 2.55
N GLU A 14 13.95 -4.34 2.91
CA GLU A 14 14.84 -5.01 1.96
C GLU A 14 14.05 -5.93 1.02
N GLY A 15 14.37 -5.89 -0.28
CA GLY A 15 13.71 -6.73 -1.30
C GLY A 15 12.29 -6.31 -1.68
N ALA A 16 11.74 -5.23 -1.12
CA ALA A 16 10.41 -4.76 -1.46
C ALA A 16 10.32 -4.28 -2.92
N VAL A 17 9.49 -4.96 -3.71
CA VAL A 17 9.13 -4.54 -5.08
C VAL A 17 7.84 -3.74 -5.02
N TRP A 18 7.96 -2.43 -5.09
CA TRP A 18 6.84 -1.50 -5.00
C TRP A 18 6.11 -1.38 -6.34
N ARG A 19 4.78 -1.59 -6.31
CA ARG A 19 3.90 -1.43 -7.47
C ARG A 19 2.78 -0.45 -7.18
N LYS A 20 2.43 0.38 -8.15
CA LYS A 20 1.22 1.22 -8.15
C LYS A 20 0.12 0.62 -9.01
N SER A 21 -1.11 1.12 -8.87
CA SER A 21 -2.20 0.78 -9.79
C SER A 21 -1.91 1.30 -11.20
N GLY A 22 -2.30 0.54 -12.23
CA GLY A 22 -2.27 1.02 -13.62
C GLY A 22 -3.22 2.20 -13.88
N ARG A 23 -4.20 2.43 -12.99
CA ARG A 23 -5.08 3.61 -13.04
C ARG A 23 -4.41 4.88 -12.52
N SER A 24 -3.22 4.77 -11.92
CA SER A 24 -2.49 5.91 -11.41
C SER A 24 -1.77 6.67 -12.53
N ASN A 25 -1.86 7.99 -12.53
CA ASN A 25 -1.18 8.83 -13.50
C ASN A 25 0.36 8.90 -13.25
N PRO A 26 1.15 9.41 -14.22
CA PRO A 26 2.59 9.62 -14.06
C PRO A 26 2.96 10.76 -13.09
N SER A 27 2.03 11.69 -12.86
CA SER A 27 2.24 12.94 -12.11
C SER A 27 2.25 12.79 -10.58
N GLY A 28 2.21 11.57 -10.06
CA GLY A 28 2.29 11.28 -8.63
C GLY A 28 0.93 11.25 -7.93
N ASN A 29 0.94 11.05 -6.60
CA ASN A 29 -0.23 10.71 -5.75
C ASN A 29 -0.70 9.25 -5.85
N CYS A 30 0.22 8.32 -6.09
CA CYS A 30 -0.12 6.90 -6.18
C CYS A 30 0.07 6.22 -4.82
N VAL A 31 -0.85 5.33 -4.48
CA VAL A 31 -0.62 4.34 -3.43
C VAL A 31 0.25 3.23 -4.03
N GLU A 32 1.37 2.93 -3.36
CA GLU A 32 2.27 1.85 -3.75
C GLU A 32 2.19 0.71 -2.75
N LEU A 33 2.20 -0.52 -3.26
CA LEU A 33 2.09 -1.73 -2.46
C LEU A 33 3.27 -2.65 -2.76
N ALA A 34 3.75 -3.39 -1.76
CA ALA A 34 4.77 -4.43 -1.91
C ALA A 34 4.38 -5.66 -1.09
N VAL A 35 4.55 -6.85 -1.66
CA VAL A 35 4.42 -8.11 -0.92
C VAL A 35 5.70 -8.33 -0.11
N LEU A 36 5.54 -8.65 1.17
CA LEU A 36 6.63 -8.92 2.08
C LEU A 36 6.99 -10.40 2.09
N SER A 37 8.19 -10.73 2.58
CA SER A 37 8.69 -12.11 2.66
C SER A 37 7.87 -12.99 3.61
N ASP A 38 7.22 -12.40 4.61
CA ASP A 38 6.29 -13.07 5.53
C ASP A 38 4.86 -13.21 4.98
N GLY A 39 4.65 -12.77 3.73
CA GLY A 39 3.35 -12.84 3.06
C GLY A 39 2.42 -11.67 3.33
N GLY A 40 2.79 -10.74 4.22
CA GLY A 40 2.11 -9.47 4.44
C GLY A 40 2.25 -8.50 3.27
N VAL A 41 1.62 -7.32 3.41
CA VAL A 41 1.64 -6.29 2.38
C VAL A 41 1.98 -4.95 3.01
N ALA A 42 3.03 -4.32 2.50
CA ALA A 42 3.38 -2.95 2.84
C ALA A 42 2.70 -1.96 1.88
N VAL A 43 2.20 -0.85 2.41
CA VAL A 43 1.56 0.24 1.68
C VAL A 43 2.31 1.54 1.97
N ARG A 44 2.70 2.29 0.94
CA ARG A 44 3.33 3.60 1.08
C ARG A 44 2.77 4.64 0.11
N ASN A 45 3.05 5.91 0.39
CA ASN A 45 2.73 7.03 -0.49
C ASN A 45 3.88 7.27 -1.48
N SER A 46 3.59 7.25 -2.78
CA SER A 46 4.61 7.44 -3.83
C SER A 46 5.29 8.82 -3.79
N ARG A 47 4.69 9.84 -3.15
CA ARG A 47 5.31 11.16 -2.95
C ARG A 47 6.35 11.18 -1.83
N PHE A 48 6.29 10.18 -0.95
CA PHE A 48 7.16 10.06 0.22
C PHE A 48 7.74 8.65 0.26
N THR A 49 8.51 8.27 -0.77
CA THR A 49 9.06 6.91 -0.91
C THR A 49 9.99 6.49 0.24
N SER A 50 10.55 7.46 0.97
CA SER A 50 11.33 7.27 2.22
C SER A 50 10.52 7.45 3.50
N GLY A 51 9.22 7.76 3.40
CA GLY A 51 8.31 7.89 4.53
C GLY A 51 7.96 6.55 5.17
N PRO A 52 7.03 6.56 6.14
CA PRO A 52 6.55 5.34 6.77
C PRO A 52 5.76 4.48 5.77
N ALA A 53 5.93 3.17 5.86
CA ALA A 53 5.06 2.19 5.25
C ALA A 53 4.12 1.59 6.31
N LEU A 54 2.84 1.45 5.96
CA LEU A 54 1.89 0.70 6.76
C LEU A 54 1.97 -0.76 6.37
N VAL A 55 1.96 -1.67 7.35
CA VAL A 55 2.10 -3.10 7.13
C VAL A 55 0.80 -3.77 7.55
N TYR A 56 0.18 -4.48 6.61
CA TYR A 56 -1.06 -5.22 6.80
C TYR A 56 -0.83 -6.70 6.55
N THR A 57 -1.66 -7.52 7.19
CA THR A 57 -1.74 -8.94 6.89
C THR A 57 -2.33 -9.16 5.48
N ARG A 58 -2.14 -10.38 4.97
CA ARG A 58 -2.74 -10.78 3.69
C ARG A 58 -4.27 -10.72 3.72
N ASP A 59 -4.87 -11.12 4.83
CA ASP A 59 -6.33 -11.22 4.96
C ASP A 59 -6.97 -9.83 5.03
N GLU A 60 -6.37 -8.90 5.78
CA GLU A 60 -6.80 -7.49 5.79
C GLU A 60 -6.75 -6.87 4.38
N MET A 61 -5.67 -7.12 3.64
CA MET A 61 -5.57 -6.63 2.26
C MET A 61 -6.54 -7.30 1.30
N ALA A 62 -6.82 -8.60 1.47
CA ALA A 62 -7.79 -9.30 0.66
C ALA A 62 -9.20 -8.73 0.88
N ALA A 63 -9.59 -8.53 2.15
CA ALA A 63 -10.85 -7.88 2.51
C ALA A 63 -10.93 -6.45 1.96
N PHE A 64 -9.88 -5.64 2.14
CA PHE A 64 -9.83 -4.28 1.61
C PHE A 64 -9.99 -4.24 0.09
N VAL A 65 -9.30 -5.12 -0.65
CA VAL A 65 -9.41 -5.18 -2.11
C VAL A 65 -10.81 -5.59 -2.55
N GLN A 66 -11.48 -6.49 -1.82
CA GLN A 66 -12.85 -6.89 -2.13
C GLN A 66 -13.83 -5.74 -1.89
N GLY A 67 -13.80 -5.09 -0.72
CA GLY A 67 -14.65 -3.93 -0.44
C GLY A 67 -14.40 -2.76 -1.40
N ALA A 68 -13.15 -2.51 -1.78
CA ALA A 68 -12.83 -1.50 -2.80
C ALA A 68 -13.37 -1.84 -4.19
N LYS A 69 -13.54 -3.12 -4.55
CA LYS A 69 -14.20 -3.53 -5.80
C LYS A 69 -15.71 -3.41 -5.71
N ASP A 70 -16.27 -3.67 -4.53
CA ASP A 70 -17.71 -3.59 -4.26
C ASP A 70 -18.19 -2.13 -4.12
N GLY A 71 -17.26 -1.18 -4.01
CA GLY A 71 -17.53 0.26 -4.01
C GLY A 71 -17.70 0.84 -2.60
N ASP A 72 -17.29 0.12 -1.56
CA ASP A 72 -17.46 0.50 -0.14
C ASP A 72 -16.86 1.88 0.21
N PHE A 73 -15.92 2.38 -0.61
CA PHE A 73 -15.17 3.62 -0.38
C PHE A 73 -15.38 4.68 -1.46
N ASP A 74 -16.36 4.48 -2.34
CA ASP A 74 -16.65 5.41 -3.44
C ASP A 74 -17.07 6.81 -2.95
N ASP A 75 -17.75 6.87 -1.81
CA ASP A 75 -18.20 8.10 -1.16
C ASP A 75 -17.02 9.01 -0.77
N LEU A 76 -15.84 8.44 -0.50
CA LEU A 76 -14.62 9.21 -0.18
C LEU A 76 -14.06 10.02 -1.36
N VAL A 77 -14.43 9.66 -2.61
CA VAL A 77 -13.91 10.30 -3.82
C VAL A 77 -14.97 10.98 -4.67
N LYS A 78 -16.26 10.74 -4.39
CA LYS A 78 -17.37 11.47 -4.99
C LYS A 78 -17.43 12.86 -4.35
N ARG A 79 -17.25 13.92 -5.16
CA ARG A 79 -17.56 15.28 -4.72
C ARG A 79 -19.09 15.39 -4.69
N VAL A 80 -19.66 15.59 -3.50
CA VAL A 80 -21.01 16.12 -3.32
C VAL A 80 -21.13 17.52 -3.89
#